data_AF-A0AAV8E0D7-F1
#
_entry.id   AF-A0AAV8E0D7-F1
#
_cell.length_a   1.000
_cell.length_b   1.000
_cell.length_c   1.000
_cell.angle_alpha   90.00
_cell.angle_beta   90.00
_cell.angle_gamma   90.00
#
_symmetry.space_group_name_H-M   'P 1'
#
loop_
_entity.id
_entity.type
_entity.pdbx_description
1 polymer ?
#
loop_
_entity_poly.entity_id
_entity_poly.type
_entity_poly.pdbx_seq_one_letter_code
_entity_poly.pdbx_strand_id
1 'polypeptide(L)'
;MTSLSILLLSISFLFLPFASAARFTCTAKNPSTCQSLVGYAPVNATTLGAVRLLFQLRSFRSLLAANSLPLNTPQNYTVPASSTVRVRFPCYCSGGSGSSFGLPVYKVRPGDGLDAIARGVFAGLVTYEEIAKANNISDPNRIEVGQQIKIPLPCSCDMVGPDPVVHYAHVEVAGSSITGIATAFGTTEDTLMKLNGITDSKSLQAGQVLDVPLKACSSSISSTSLDRNLRVPNGSYVLTANNCIQCSCSSTTWQLNCGPTQGISSLVCPAAKCGDMYLGNTSSNSACDGTLCSYAGYTNSTSFTILTNLTTLSVCNNVASPVSQPKASSALRLRLGLSNWSNLLFLVHVSLLCFYW
;
A
#
# COMPACT_ATOMS: atom_id res chain seq x y z
N MET A 1 13.45 -33.13 61.47
CA MET A 1 12.73 -31.90 61.06
C MET A 1 13.51 -31.26 59.92
N THR A 2 13.12 -31.49 58.66
CA THR A 2 13.46 -30.61 57.53
C THR A 2 12.50 -30.94 56.38
N SER A 3 11.46 -30.12 56.26
CA SER A 3 10.49 -30.12 55.16
C SER A 3 11.12 -29.40 53.97
N LEU A 4 11.23 -30.08 52.82
CA LEU A 4 11.70 -29.51 51.57
C LEU A 4 10.48 -28.99 50.78
N SER A 5 10.23 -27.69 50.88
CA SER A 5 9.14 -27.04 50.14
C SER A 5 9.53 -26.82 48.67
N ILE A 6 8.85 -27.50 47.76
CA ILE A 6 8.99 -27.32 46.31
C ILE A 6 8.14 -26.12 45.90
N LEU A 7 8.80 -25.03 45.49
CA LEU A 7 8.16 -23.82 44.97
C LEU A 7 7.79 -24.05 43.49
N LEU A 8 6.52 -24.33 43.21
CA LEU A 8 5.97 -24.35 41.85
C LEU A 8 5.87 -22.90 41.33
N LEU A 9 6.81 -22.49 40.48
CA LEU A 9 6.66 -21.26 39.69
C LEU A 9 5.58 -21.48 38.62
N SER A 10 4.40 -20.92 38.85
CA SER A 10 3.39 -20.75 37.80
C SER A 10 3.91 -19.72 36.80
N ILE A 11 4.42 -20.18 35.65
CA ILE A 11 4.70 -19.34 34.49
C ILE A 11 3.35 -18.91 33.91
N SER A 12 2.86 -17.76 34.35
CA SER A 12 1.76 -17.06 33.71
C SER A 12 2.24 -16.59 32.34
N PHE A 13 1.93 -17.35 31.29
CA PHE A 13 2.02 -16.86 29.92
C PHE A 13 1.10 -15.64 29.82
N LEU A 14 1.71 -14.45 29.81
CA LEU A 14 1.05 -13.22 29.38
C LEU A 14 0.68 -13.42 27.90
N PHE A 15 -0.54 -13.91 27.67
CA PHE A 15 -1.19 -13.80 26.37
C PHE A 15 -1.31 -12.30 26.08
N LEU A 16 -0.44 -11.81 25.20
CA LEU A 16 -0.65 -10.51 24.57
C LEU A 16 -2.05 -10.55 23.93
N PRO A 17 -2.92 -9.56 24.21
CA PRO A 17 -4.24 -9.51 23.61
C PRO A 17 -4.04 -9.46 22.09
N PHE A 18 -4.68 -10.41 21.41
CA PHE A 18 -4.64 -10.54 19.96
C PHE A 18 -4.98 -9.19 19.31
N ALA A 19 -4.16 -8.76 18.35
CA ALA A 19 -4.50 -7.64 17.49
C ALA A 19 -5.88 -7.92 16.86
N SER A 20 -6.80 -6.98 17.04
CA SER A 20 -8.16 -7.07 16.52
C SER A 20 -8.14 -7.29 15.01
N ALA A 21 -9.04 -8.18 14.53
CA ALA A 21 -9.19 -8.53 13.13
C ALA A 21 -9.24 -7.29 12.23
N ALA A 22 -8.31 -7.19 11.28
CA ALA A 22 -8.19 -6.06 10.40
C ALA A 22 -8.94 -6.32 9.09
N ARG A 23 -10.27 -6.49 9.15
CA ARG A 23 -11.08 -6.31 7.95
C ARG A 23 -11.44 -4.84 7.85
N PHE A 24 -10.97 -4.20 6.79
CA PHE A 24 -11.35 -2.82 6.54
C PHE A 24 -12.83 -2.77 6.22
N THR A 25 -13.53 -1.89 6.94
CA THR A 25 -14.93 -1.62 6.70
C THR A 25 -15.08 -1.13 5.25
N CYS A 26 -16.04 -1.71 4.53
CA CYS A 26 -16.39 -1.25 3.20
C CYS A 26 -17.90 -1.24 3.01
N THR A 27 -18.42 -0.04 2.81
CA THR A 27 -19.85 0.29 2.71
C THR A 27 -20.26 0.73 1.30
N ALA A 28 -19.30 0.90 0.39
CA ALA A 28 -19.53 1.19 -1.01
C ALA A 28 -20.51 0.18 -1.64
N LYS A 29 -21.46 0.69 -2.45
CA LYS A 29 -22.62 -0.06 -2.98
C LYS A 29 -22.25 -1.48 -3.44
N ASN A 30 -22.85 -2.48 -2.81
CA ASN A 30 -22.53 -3.90 -3.03
C ASN A 30 -23.10 -4.43 -4.36
N PRO A 31 -22.29 -5.09 -5.22
CA PRO A 31 -20.83 -5.22 -5.15
C PRO A 31 -20.11 -4.02 -5.77
N SER A 32 -19.03 -3.56 -5.12
CA SER A 32 -18.14 -2.53 -5.66
C SER A 32 -16.70 -3.06 -5.77
N THR A 33 -15.98 -2.59 -6.79
CA THR A 33 -14.58 -2.92 -7.02
C THR A 33 -13.74 -1.67 -7.19
N CYS A 34 -12.54 -1.71 -6.63
CA CYS A 34 -11.55 -0.64 -6.72
C CYS A 34 -10.13 -1.21 -6.68
N GLN A 35 -9.14 -0.33 -6.62
CA GLN A 35 -7.74 -0.70 -6.42
C GLN A 35 -7.30 -0.27 -5.03
N SER A 36 -6.62 -1.15 -4.31
CA SER A 36 -6.07 -0.88 -2.99
C SER A 36 -4.59 -1.28 -2.96
N LEU A 37 -3.91 -0.93 -1.86
CA LEU A 37 -2.50 -1.20 -1.66
C LEU A 37 -2.29 -1.95 -0.35
N VAL A 38 -1.31 -2.85 -0.32
CA VAL A 38 -0.76 -3.40 0.94
C VAL A 38 0.72 -3.08 1.02
N GLY A 39 1.22 -2.86 2.23
CA GLY A 39 2.64 -2.71 2.53
C GLY A 39 3.24 -4.04 2.93
N TYR A 40 3.82 -4.77 1.98
CA TYR A 40 4.44 -6.06 2.25
C TYR A 40 5.89 -5.89 2.70
N ALA A 41 6.20 -6.24 3.94
CA ALA A 41 7.56 -6.22 4.48
C ALA A 41 8.05 -7.67 4.71
N PRO A 42 8.87 -8.25 3.81
CA PRO A 42 9.21 -9.67 3.89
C PRO A 42 10.08 -9.95 5.12
N VAL A 43 9.83 -11.07 5.80
CA VAL A 43 10.61 -11.48 7.00
C VAL A 43 12.07 -11.75 6.64
N ASN A 44 12.31 -12.34 5.46
CA ASN A 44 13.64 -12.62 4.94
C ASN A 44 13.87 -11.83 3.65
N ALA A 45 15.14 -11.58 3.30
CA ALA A 45 15.47 -10.96 2.03
C ALA A 45 14.91 -11.78 0.85
N THR A 46 14.36 -11.09 -0.15
CA THR A 46 13.69 -11.69 -1.30
C THR A 46 13.95 -10.88 -2.57
N THR A 47 13.20 -11.11 -3.65
CA THR A 47 13.27 -10.32 -4.89
C THR A 47 11.89 -9.82 -5.30
N LEU A 48 11.83 -8.75 -6.09
CA LEU A 48 10.55 -8.26 -6.63
C LEU A 48 9.84 -9.32 -7.50
N GLY A 49 10.58 -10.18 -8.20
CA GLY A 49 10.04 -11.30 -8.95
C GLY A 49 9.34 -12.32 -8.04
N ALA A 50 9.93 -12.64 -6.90
CA ALA A 50 9.32 -13.51 -5.89
C ALA A 50 8.08 -12.86 -5.25
N VAL A 51 8.11 -11.56 -4.96
CA VAL A 51 6.93 -10.81 -4.47
C VAL A 51 5.80 -10.86 -5.51
N ARG A 52 6.10 -10.63 -6.79
CA ARG A 52 5.12 -10.74 -7.88
C ARG A 52 4.46 -12.12 -7.91
N LEU A 53 5.24 -13.18 -7.74
CA LEU A 53 4.74 -14.57 -7.73
C LEU A 53 3.91 -14.87 -6.48
N LEU A 54 4.35 -14.42 -5.30
CA LEU A 54 3.65 -14.61 -4.04
C LEU A 54 2.25 -13.99 -4.08
N PHE A 55 2.15 -12.74 -4.54
CA PHE A 55 0.88 -12.03 -4.68
C PHE A 55 0.15 -12.35 -5.99
N GLN A 56 0.72 -13.22 -6.85
CA GLN A 56 0.16 -13.62 -8.13
C GLN A 56 -0.23 -12.45 -9.03
N LEU A 57 0.61 -11.41 -9.03
CA LEU A 57 0.38 -10.21 -9.83
C LEU A 57 0.53 -10.54 -11.31
N ARG A 58 -0.49 -10.19 -12.10
CA ARG A 58 -0.50 -10.39 -13.56
C ARG A 58 0.61 -9.60 -14.27
N SER A 59 0.95 -8.43 -13.76
CA SER A 59 1.95 -7.54 -14.34
C SER A 59 3.10 -7.30 -13.37
N PHE A 60 4.33 -7.53 -13.81
CA PHE A 60 5.51 -7.09 -13.05
C PHE A 60 5.62 -5.56 -13.03
N ARG A 61 5.23 -4.91 -14.12
CA ARG A 61 5.29 -3.45 -14.25
C ARG A 61 4.37 -2.74 -13.25
N SER A 62 3.22 -3.34 -12.89
CA SER A 62 2.35 -2.75 -11.86
C SER A 62 2.98 -2.78 -10.47
N LEU A 63 3.82 -3.79 -10.17
CA LEU A 63 4.60 -3.83 -8.94
C LEU A 63 5.66 -2.73 -8.92
N LEU A 64 6.37 -2.54 -10.04
CA LEU A 64 7.34 -1.44 -10.18
C LEU A 64 6.66 -0.08 -10.01
N ALA A 65 5.50 0.10 -10.65
CA ALA A 65 4.72 1.33 -10.61
C ALA A 65 4.25 1.71 -9.20
N ALA A 66 3.77 0.73 -8.42
CA ALA A 66 3.35 0.95 -7.03
C ALA A 66 4.50 1.38 -6.11
N ASN A 67 5.76 1.14 -6.51
CA ASN A 67 6.98 1.46 -5.76
C ASN A 67 7.80 2.58 -6.41
N SER A 68 7.28 3.26 -7.44
CA SER A 68 8.00 4.30 -8.19
C SER A 68 9.36 3.85 -8.75
N LEU A 69 9.48 2.57 -9.11
CA LEU A 69 10.70 2.01 -9.69
C LEU A 69 10.70 2.16 -11.23
N PRO A 70 11.87 2.35 -11.87
CA PRO A 70 11.99 2.36 -13.33
C PRO A 70 11.47 1.06 -13.97
N LEU A 71 10.81 1.16 -15.14
CA LEU A 71 10.21 0.01 -15.82
C LEU A 71 11.21 -1.03 -16.37
N ASN A 72 12.50 -0.69 -16.42
CA ASN A 72 13.60 -1.59 -16.76
C ASN A 72 14.21 -2.31 -15.55
N THR A 73 13.70 -2.07 -14.33
CA THR A 73 14.15 -2.78 -13.12
C THR A 73 13.98 -4.29 -13.31
N PRO A 74 15.00 -5.13 -13.05
CA PRO A 74 14.92 -6.55 -13.29
C PRO A 74 14.15 -7.30 -12.20
N GLN A 75 13.66 -8.51 -12.51
CA GLN A 75 12.90 -9.33 -11.55
C GLN A 75 13.75 -9.82 -10.36
N ASN A 76 15.06 -9.95 -10.53
CA ASN A 76 15.99 -10.35 -9.47
C ASN A 76 16.41 -9.17 -8.57
N TYR A 77 15.82 -7.98 -8.72
CA TYR A 77 16.06 -6.85 -7.83
C TYR A 77 15.77 -7.25 -6.38
N THR A 78 16.80 -7.16 -5.53
CA THR A 78 16.76 -7.60 -4.15
C THR A 78 15.91 -6.67 -3.29
N VAL A 79 15.06 -7.27 -2.47
CA VAL A 79 14.26 -6.61 -1.44
C VAL A 79 14.81 -7.06 -0.09
N PRO A 80 15.47 -6.18 0.68
CA PRO A 80 15.93 -6.49 2.02
C PRO A 80 14.80 -6.93 2.94
N ALA A 81 15.13 -7.74 3.96
CA ALA A 81 14.21 -8.07 5.03
C ALA A 81 13.64 -6.79 5.67
N SER A 82 12.36 -6.82 6.04
CA SER A 82 11.61 -5.72 6.65
C SER A 82 11.46 -4.46 5.78
N SER A 83 12.00 -4.42 4.56
CA SER A 83 11.79 -3.30 3.64
C SER A 83 10.40 -3.39 2.99
N THR A 84 9.62 -2.32 3.07
CA THR A 84 8.25 -2.33 2.58
C THR A 84 8.20 -2.25 1.05
N VAL A 85 7.51 -3.22 0.45
CA VAL A 85 7.11 -3.22 -0.95
C VAL A 85 5.61 -2.98 -1.04
N ARG A 86 5.21 -1.90 -1.71
CA ARG A 86 3.80 -1.61 -1.99
C ARG A 86 3.29 -2.55 -3.07
N VAL A 87 2.23 -3.28 -2.77
CA VAL A 87 1.58 -4.20 -3.71
C VAL A 87 0.18 -3.69 -4.01
N ARG A 88 -0.10 -3.39 -5.27
CA ARG A 88 -1.43 -2.98 -5.74
C ARG A 88 -2.23 -4.20 -6.18
N PHE A 89 -3.48 -4.29 -5.73
CA PHE A 89 -4.38 -5.40 -6.06
C PHE A 89 -5.84 -4.93 -6.18
N PRO A 90 -6.69 -5.66 -6.93
CA PRO A 90 -8.12 -5.40 -6.99
C PRO A 90 -8.79 -5.73 -5.65
N CYS A 91 -9.52 -4.76 -5.12
CA CYS A 91 -10.38 -4.92 -3.94
C CYS A 91 -11.82 -5.23 -4.36
N TYR A 92 -12.47 -6.10 -3.61
CA TYR A 92 -13.89 -6.40 -3.74
C TYR A 92 -14.58 -6.18 -2.40
N CYS A 93 -15.58 -5.30 -2.40
CA CYS A 93 -16.38 -5.01 -1.23
C CYS A 93 -17.69 -5.80 -1.24
N SER A 94 -17.93 -6.51 -0.13
CA SER A 94 -19.11 -7.32 0.08
C SER A 94 -19.36 -7.54 1.57
N GLY A 95 -20.62 -7.44 1.98
CA GLY A 95 -21.02 -7.77 3.36
C GLY A 95 -20.40 -6.86 4.43
N GLY A 96 -20.16 -5.58 4.11
CA GLY A 96 -19.63 -4.59 5.04
C GLY A 96 -18.11 -4.56 5.18
N SER A 97 -17.39 -5.42 4.46
CA SER A 97 -15.92 -5.48 4.48
C SER A 97 -15.35 -5.59 3.07
N GLY A 98 -14.14 -5.09 2.86
CA GLY A 98 -13.40 -5.31 1.63
C GLY A 98 -12.30 -6.36 1.80
N SER A 99 -12.10 -7.16 0.76
CA SER A 99 -11.00 -8.12 0.67
C SER A 99 -10.47 -8.20 -0.76
N SER A 100 -9.23 -8.67 -0.92
CA SER A 100 -8.65 -8.89 -2.24
C SER A 100 -9.51 -9.81 -3.10
N PHE A 101 -9.67 -9.46 -4.38
CA PHE A 101 -10.57 -10.16 -5.28
C PHE A 101 -9.93 -11.46 -5.81
N GLY A 102 -10.14 -12.56 -5.08
CA GLY A 102 -9.79 -13.93 -5.49
C GLY A 102 -8.31 -14.29 -5.42
N LEU A 103 -7.41 -13.31 -5.29
CA LEU A 103 -5.96 -13.50 -5.21
C LEU A 103 -5.36 -12.72 -4.02
N PRO A 104 -4.23 -13.16 -3.45
CA PRO A 104 -3.48 -14.36 -3.81
C PRO A 104 -4.08 -15.65 -3.24
N VAL A 105 -3.73 -16.78 -3.86
CA VAL A 105 -4.06 -18.13 -3.37
C VAL A 105 -2.77 -18.85 -3.02
N TYR A 106 -2.57 -19.14 -1.75
CA TYR A 106 -1.39 -19.84 -1.26
C TYR A 106 -1.59 -21.35 -1.30
N LYS A 107 -0.59 -22.09 -1.80
CA LYS A 107 -0.58 -23.56 -1.77
C LYS A 107 0.19 -24.04 -0.54
N VAL A 108 -0.50 -24.69 0.38
CA VAL A 108 0.06 -25.19 1.66
C VAL A 108 1.24 -26.12 1.40
N ARG A 109 2.34 -25.88 2.12
CA ARG A 109 3.57 -26.66 2.07
C ARG A 109 3.69 -27.57 3.30
N PRO A 110 4.54 -28.60 3.25
CA PRO A 110 4.84 -29.41 4.44
C PRO A 110 5.31 -28.54 5.60
N GLY A 111 4.69 -28.70 6.77
CA GLY A 111 5.01 -27.95 7.99
C GLY A 111 4.32 -26.60 8.13
N ASP A 112 3.50 -26.16 7.17
CA ASP A 112 2.74 -24.92 7.29
C ASP A 112 1.61 -25.05 8.32
N GLY A 113 1.36 -23.96 9.04
CA GLY A 113 0.13 -23.69 9.78
C GLY A 113 -0.42 -22.32 9.37
N LEU A 114 -1.71 -22.06 9.62
CA LEU A 114 -2.33 -20.80 9.20
C LEU A 114 -1.65 -19.55 9.79
N ASP A 115 -1.18 -19.62 11.04
CA ASP A 115 -0.45 -18.52 11.67
C ASP A 115 0.92 -18.26 11.02
N ALA A 116 1.66 -19.33 10.70
CA ALA A 116 2.94 -19.24 10.00
C ALA A 116 2.77 -18.68 8.58
N ILE A 117 1.68 -19.04 7.89
CA ILE A 117 1.33 -18.45 6.59
C ILE A 117 1.01 -16.95 6.76
N ALA A 118 0.16 -16.59 7.72
CA ALA A 118 -0.22 -15.21 8.00
C ALA A 118 0.99 -14.33 8.34
N ARG A 119 1.73 -14.67 9.41
CA ARG A 119 2.82 -13.84 9.96
C ARG A 119 4.14 -14.02 9.23
N GLY A 120 4.45 -15.24 8.79
CA GLY A 120 5.70 -15.54 8.10
C GLY A 120 5.67 -15.23 6.62
N VAL A 121 4.70 -15.81 5.88
CA VAL A 121 4.64 -15.68 4.42
C VAL A 121 4.07 -14.33 4.00
N PHE A 122 2.96 -13.92 4.59
CA PHE A 122 2.26 -12.66 4.27
C PHE A 122 2.57 -11.51 5.24
N ALA A 123 3.62 -11.66 6.05
CA ALA A 123 4.17 -10.60 6.90
C ALA A 123 3.13 -9.93 7.83
N GLY A 124 2.14 -10.69 8.30
CA GLY A 124 1.10 -10.21 9.21
C GLY A 124 0.02 -9.35 8.55
N LEU A 125 -0.05 -9.30 7.21
CA LEU A 125 -1.10 -8.57 6.49
C LEU A 125 -2.52 -9.09 6.74
N VAL A 126 -2.63 -10.33 7.21
CA VAL A 126 -3.89 -11.01 7.58
C VAL A 126 -3.64 -11.84 8.83
N THR A 127 -4.70 -12.19 9.56
CA THR A 127 -4.63 -13.14 10.68
C THR A 127 -5.02 -14.56 10.26
N TYR A 128 -4.69 -15.56 11.09
CA TYR A 128 -5.07 -16.94 10.80
C TYR A 128 -6.59 -17.14 10.83
N GLU A 129 -7.30 -16.41 11.69
CA GLU A 129 -8.77 -16.44 11.80
C GLU A 129 -9.42 -15.89 10.53
N GLU A 130 -8.84 -14.84 9.96
CA GLU A 130 -9.32 -14.25 8.71
C GLU A 130 -9.14 -15.21 7.55
N ILE A 131 -7.98 -15.86 7.48
CA ILE A 131 -7.70 -16.92 6.50
C ILE A 131 -8.69 -18.08 6.69
N ALA A 132 -8.86 -18.59 7.91
CA ALA A 132 -9.76 -19.70 8.20
C ALA A 132 -11.20 -19.37 7.78
N LYS A 133 -11.70 -18.19 8.18
CA LYS A 133 -13.04 -17.71 7.85
C LYS A 133 -13.24 -17.52 6.34
N ALA A 134 -12.27 -16.96 5.62
CA ALA A 134 -12.36 -16.77 4.16
C ALA A 134 -12.35 -18.08 3.36
N ASN A 135 -11.86 -19.16 3.96
CA ASN A 135 -11.75 -20.47 3.33
C ASN A 135 -12.73 -21.51 3.92
N ASN A 136 -13.65 -21.09 4.79
CA ASN A 136 -14.59 -21.97 5.50
C ASN A 136 -13.90 -23.13 6.26
N ILE A 137 -12.72 -22.86 6.84
CA ILE A 137 -11.96 -23.82 7.63
C ILE A 137 -12.48 -23.79 9.07
N SER A 138 -13.11 -24.87 9.53
CA SER A 138 -13.68 -24.97 10.88
C SER A 138 -12.64 -25.16 11.97
N ASP A 139 -11.58 -25.93 11.69
CA ASP A 139 -10.45 -26.14 12.60
C ASP A 139 -9.17 -25.53 11.98
N PRO A 140 -8.74 -24.34 12.45
CA PRO A 140 -7.55 -23.65 11.94
C PRO A 140 -6.25 -24.47 12.01
N ASN A 141 -6.18 -25.50 12.86
CA ASN A 141 -5.01 -26.36 13.00
C ASN A 141 -4.98 -27.52 11.99
N ARG A 142 -6.06 -27.70 11.21
CA ARG A 142 -6.19 -28.80 10.26
C ARG A 142 -6.22 -28.26 8.83
N ILE A 143 -5.04 -28.06 8.29
CA ILE A 143 -4.82 -27.78 6.87
C ILE A 143 -3.99 -28.89 6.24
N GLU A 144 -4.22 -29.16 4.96
CA GLU A 144 -3.57 -30.25 4.23
C GLU A 144 -2.50 -29.73 3.28
N VAL A 145 -1.39 -30.46 3.15
CA VAL A 145 -0.35 -30.13 2.17
C VAL A 145 -0.95 -30.14 0.77
N GLY A 146 -0.68 -29.08 0.01
CA GLY A 146 -1.22 -28.89 -1.33
C GLY A 146 -2.59 -28.21 -1.39
N GLN A 147 -3.26 -28.02 -0.25
CA GLN A 147 -4.50 -27.26 -0.16
C GLN A 147 -4.28 -25.84 -0.68
N GLN A 148 -5.25 -25.33 -1.46
CA GLN A 148 -5.27 -23.97 -1.95
C GLN A 148 -6.05 -23.08 -0.98
N ILE A 149 -5.37 -22.11 -0.38
CA ILE A 149 -5.91 -21.21 0.64
C ILE A 149 -5.95 -19.80 0.06
N LYS A 150 -7.14 -19.22 -0.03
CA LYS A 150 -7.34 -17.80 -0.38
C LYS A 150 -6.80 -16.93 0.75
N ILE A 151 -6.08 -15.89 0.38
CA ILE A 151 -5.51 -14.94 1.34
C ILE A 151 -6.30 -13.64 1.22
N PRO A 152 -7.19 -13.34 2.18
CA PRO A 152 -8.13 -12.22 2.08
C PRO A 152 -7.47 -10.91 2.50
N LEU A 153 -6.58 -10.35 1.67
CA LEU A 153 -5.87 -9.11 2.01
C LEU A 153 -6.88 -7.98 2.28
N PRO A 154 -6.71 -7.20 3.36
CA PRO A 154 -7.68 -6.19 3.74
C PRO A 154 -7.62 -4.98 2.82
N CYS A 155 -8.79 -4.45 2.49
CA CYS A 155 -8.92 -3.32 1.59
C CYS A 155 -10.29 -2.65 1.74
N SER A 156 -10.44 -1.44 1.21
CA SER A 156 -11.72 -0.76 1.12
C SER A 156 -11.80 0.08 -0.16
N CYS A 157 -13.03 0.36 -0.58
CA CYS A 157 -13.38 1.20 -1.72
C CYS A 157 -14.15 2.46 -1.29
N ASP A 158 -14.25 2.68 0.02
CA ASP A 158 -15.00 3.79 0.57
C ASP A 158 -14.32 5.14 0.27
N MET A 159 -15.11 6.20 0.34
CA MET A 159 -14.57 7.56 0.36
C MET A 159 -14.28 7.92 1.81
N VAL A 160 -13.25 8.74 2.04
CA VAL A 160 -12.95 9.27 3.37
C VAL A 160 -13.23 10.76 3.34
N GLY A 161 -14.38 11.14 3.89
CA GLY A 161 -14.93 12.49 3.70
C GLY A 161 -15.24 12.77 2.22
N PRO A 162 -14.95 13.97 1.70
CA PRO A 162 -15.15 14.30 0.28
C PRO A 162 -14.02 13.78 -0.63
N ASP A 163 -12.90 13.33 -0.05
CA ASP A 163 -11.69 13.06 -0.80
C ASP A 163 -11.65 11.62 -1.37
N PRO A 164 -11.32 11.44 -2.66
CA PRO A 164 -11.02 10.12 -3.18
C PRO A 164 -9.67 9.64 -2.62
N VAL A 165 -9.67 8.47 -2.01
CA VAL A 165 -8.46 7.86 -1.43
C VAL A 165 -8.14 6.51 -2.07
N VAL A 166 -6.91 6.07 -1.89
CA VAL A 166 -6.48 4.67 -2.04
C VAL A 166 -6.21 4.13 -0.65
N HIS A 167 -7.02 3.14 -0.24
CA HIS A 167 -6.81 2.45 1.03
C HIS A 167 -5.53 1.64 0.99
N TYR A 168 -4.66 1.88 1.97
CA TYR A 168 -3.35 1.25 2.11
C TYR A 168 -3.29 0.48 3.43
N ALA A 169 -3.15 -0.85 3.33
CA ALA A 169 -2.95 -1.68 4.50
C ALA A 169 -1.49 -1.57 4.97
N HIS A 170 -1.31 -0.86 6.07
CA HIS A 170 -0.02 -0.61 6.71
C HIS A 170 0.13 -1.51 7.94
N VAL A 171 1.11 -2.42 7.92
CA VAL A 171 1.48 -3.20 9.11
C VAL A 171 2.37 -2.35 10.00
N GLU A 172 1.94 -2.16 11.24
CA GLU A 172 2.65 -1.32 12.20
C GLU A 172 3.96 -1.94 12.68
N VAL A 173 5.00 -1.11 12.82
CA VAL A 173 6.30 -1.47 13.40
C VAL A 173 6.39 -1.04 14.86
N ALA A 174 7.25 -1.70 15.63
CA ALA A 174 7.42 -1.37 17.04
C ALA A 174 7.94 0.07 17.21
N GLY A 175 7.29 0.84 18.10
CA GLY A 175 7.71 2.19 18.49
C GLY A 175 7.10 3.34 17.69
N SER A 176 6.22 3.09 16.72
CA SER A 176 5.49 4.18 16.04
C SER A 176 4.36 4.75 16.88
N SER A 177 3.80 5.87 16.40
CA SER A 177 2.62 6.51 16.95
C SER A 177 1.61 6.82 15.84
N ILE A 178 0.33 6.88 16.20
CA ILE A 178 -0.74 7.27 15.26
C ILE A 178 -0.44 8.63 14.60
N THR A 179 0.01 9.62 15.38
CA THR A 179 0.40 10.94 14.87
C THR A 179 1.56 10.85 13.87
N GLY A 180 2.56 10.01 14.13
CA GLY A 180 3.70 9.78 13.25
C GLY A 180 3.28 9.17 11.91
N ILE A 181 2.43 8.14 11.96
CA ILE A 181 1.89 7.47 10.76
C ILE A 181 1.03 8.44 9.96
N ALA A 182 0.12 9.16 10.64
CA ALA A 182 -0.75 10.13 9.99
C ALA A 182 0.07 11.20 9.25
N THR A 183 1.10 11.74 9.90
CA THR A 183 2.03 12.71 9.29
C THR A 183 2.77 12.11 8.09
N ALA A 184 3.31 10.89 8.23
CA ALA A 184 4.06 10.21 7.18
C ALA A 184 3.24 9.96 5.90
N PHE A 185 1.93 9.73 6.04
CA PHE A 185 1.03 9.44 4.92
C PHE A 185 0.12 10.61 4.54
N GLY A 186 0.28 11.79 5.16
CA GLY A 186 -0.45 13.00 4.81
C GLY A 186 -1.94 12.94 5.16
N THR A 187 -2.28 12.30 6.28
CA THR A 187 -3.63 12.29 6.87
C THR A 187 -3.60 12.88 8.29
N THR A 188 -4.72 12.86 9.00
CA THR A 188 -4.82 13.32 10.40
C THR A 188 -4.93 12.14 11.36
N GLU A 189 -4.47 12.33 12.59
CA GLU A 189 -4.62 11.35 13.67
C GLU A 189 -6.11 10.99 13.89
N ASP A 190 -6.99 11.99 13.92
CA ASP A 190 -8.44 11.78 14.07
C ASP A 190 -9.03 10.93 12.92
N THR A 191 -8.66 11.22 11.67
CA THR A 191 -9.10 10.41 10.52
C THR A 191 -8.60 8.98 10.62
N LEU A 192 -7.32 8.80 10.97
CA LEU A 192 -6.71 7.47 11.08
C LEU A 192 -7.33 6.67 12.22
N MET A 193 -7.56 7.28 13.39
CA MET A 193 -8.22 6.66 14.53
C MET A 193 -9.66 6.26 14.21
N LYS A 194 -10.45 7.16 13.63
CA LYS A 194 -11.85 6.89 13.25
C LYS A 194 -11.95 5.74 12.24
N LEU A 195 -11.11 5.77 11.21
CA LEU A 195 -11.12 4.75 10.16
C LEU A 195 -10.78 3.35 10.71
N ASN A 196 -9.92 3.29 11.74
CA ASN A 196 -9.45 2.05 12.34
C ASN A 196 -10.14 1.68 13.67
N GLY A 197 -11.17 2.44 14.08
CA GLY A 197 -11.87 2.20 15.35
C GLY A 197 -10.99 2.32 16.60
N ILE A 198 -9.91 3.10 16.53
CA ILE A 198 -8.97 3.30 17.65
C ILE A 198 -9.51 4.43 18.55
N THR A 199 -9.77 4.12 19.81
CA THR A 199 -10.30 5.10 20.78
C THR A 199 -9.21 5.81 21.57
N ASP A 200 -8.06 5.16 21.77
CA ASP A 200 -6.88 5.72 22.43
C ASP A 200 -5.66 5.52 21.53
N SER A 201 -4.98 6.59 21.13
CA SER A 201 -3.81 6.52 20.25
C SER A 201 -2.62 5.77 20.87
N LYS A 202 -2.60 5.63 22.20
CA LYS A 202 -1.59 4.81 22.92
C LYS A 202 -1.86 3.31 22.88
N SER A 203 -3.05 2.91 22.42
CA SER A 203 -3.41 1.49 22.29
C SER A 203 -2.84 0.82 21.04
N LEU A 204 -2.15 1.57 20.18
CA LEU A 204 -1.53 1.06 18.96
C LEU A 204 -0.53 -0.06 19.28
N GLN A 205 -0.70 -1.21 18.61
CA GLN A 205 0.17 -2.37 18.81
C GLN A 205 1.08 -2.60 17.61
N ALA A 206 2.31 -3.03 17.87
CA ALA A 206 3.19 -3.53 16.81
C ALA A 206 2.54 -4.73 16.10
N GLY A 207 2.63 -4.76 14.76
CA GLY A 207 2.00 -5.77 13.92
C GLY A 207 0.52 -5.53 13.64
N GLN A 208 -0.11 -4.50 14.24
CA GLN A 208 -1.47 -4.12 13.88
C GLN A 208 -1.54 -3.63 12.44
N VAL A 209 -2.52 -4.10 11.68
CA VAL A 209 -2.76 -3.63 10.30
C VAL A 209 -3.72 -2.45 10.32
N LEU A 210 -3.25 -1.30 9.86
CA LEU A 210 -4.02 -0.06 9.78
C LEU A 210 -4.47 0.20 8.35
N ASP A 211 -5.73 0.60 8.19
CA ASP A 211 -6.23 1.25 6.99
C ASP A 211 -5.76 2.70 6.97
N VAL A 212 -4.81 2.99 6.10
CA VAL A 212 -4.28 4.33 5.89
C VAL A 212 -4.89 4.90 4.60
N PRO A 213 -5.64 6.01 4.68
CA PRO A 213 -6.28 6.60 3.52
C PRO A 213 -5.30 7.48 2.76
N LEU A 214 -4.67 6.94 1.72
CA LEU A 214 -3.75 7.73 0.89
C LEU A 214 -4.56 8.64 -0.04
N LYS A 215 -4.42 9.95 0.13
CA LYS A 215 -5.05 10.93 -0.75
C LYS A 215 -4.67 10.67 -2.21
N ALA A 216 -5.66 10.56 -3.08
CA ALA A 216 -5.46 10.39 -4.51
C ALA A 216 -5.54 11.75 -5.23
N CYS A 217 -4.83 11.86 -6.35
CA CYS A 217 -4.96 13.02 -7.21
C CYS A 217 -6.33 13.09 -7.90
N SER A 218 -6.81 14.32 -8.08
CA SER A 218 -7.97 14.62 -8.93
C SER A 218 -7.64 14.28 -10.39
N SER A 219 -8.63 13.73 -11.11
CA SER A 219 -8.46 13.32 -12.51
C SER A 219 -9.64 13.76 -13.38
N SER A 220 -9.42 13.83 -14.68
CA SER A 220 -10.46 14.10 -15.69
C SER A 220 -11.02 12.81 -16.31
N ILE A 221 -10.84 11.67 -15.63
CA ILE A 221 -11.26 10.36 -16.15
C ILE A 221 -12.80 10.30 -16.19
N SER A 222 -13.33 9.95 -17.36
CA SER A 222 -14.77 9.82 -17.57
C SER A 222 -15.37 8.72 -16.72
N SER A 223 -16.59 8.95 -16.22
CA SER A 223 -17.40 7.92 -15.54
C SER A 223 -17.74 6.73 -16.44
N THR A 224 -17.67 6.90 -17.77
CA THR A 224 -17.87 5.83 -18.75
C THR A 224 -16.61 5.03 -19.05
N SER A 225 -15.46 5.42 -18.51
CA SER A 225 -14.20 4.74 -18.74
C SER A 225 -14.15 3.35 -18.07
N LEU A 226 -13.43 2.42 -18.70
CA LEU A 226 -13.10 1.13 -18.08
C LEU A 226 -12.24 1.29 -16.82
N ASP A 227 -11.45 2.36 -16.73
CA ASP A 227 -10.63 2.72 -15.57
C ASP A 227 -11.19 3.91 -14.78
N ARG A 228 -12.50 4.14 -14.79
CA ARG A 228 -13.17 5.23 -14.02
C ARG A 228 -12.84 5.26 -12.52
N ASN A 229 -12.41 4.13 -11.94
CA ASN A 229 -12.02 4.01 -10.54
C ASN A 229 -10.49 4.15 -10.33
N LEU A 230 -9.74 4.59 -11.35
CA LEU A 230 -8.29 4.75 -11.26
C LEU A 230 -7.95 5.85 -10.25
N ARG A 231 -7.19 5.46 -9.23
CA ARG A 231 -6.73 6.35 -8.17
C ARG A 231 -5.24 6.15 -7.95
N VAL A 232 -4.53 7.27 -7.91
CA VAL A 232 -3.07 7.30 -7.79
C VAL A 232 -2.71 8.21 -6.62
N PRO A 233 -2.13 7.66 -5.55
CA PRO A 233 -1.60 8.45 -4.45
C PRO A 233 -0.21 9.00 -4.81
N ASN A 234 0.23 10.02 -4.07
CA ASN A 234 1.58 10.56 -4.18
C ASN A 234 2.64 9.48 -3.95
N GLY A 235 3.82 9.63 -4.58
CA GLY A 235 4.94 8.68 -4.45
C GLY A 235 4.73 7.35 -5.16
N SER A 236 3.73 7.26 -6.05
CA SER A 236 3.51 6.11 -6.94
C SER A 236 3.07 6.57 -8.33
N TYR A 237 3.19 5.67 -9.30
CA TYR A 237 2.53 5.81 -10.59
C TYR A 237 1.72 4.55 -10.91
N VAL A 238 0.93 4.61 -11.97
CA VAL A 238 0.15 3.49 -12.48
C VAL A 238 0.26 3.44 -14.00
N LEU A 239 0.22 2.22 -14.53
CA LEU A 239 0.05 1.99 -15.96
C LEU A 239 -1.40 1.61 -16.22
N THR A 240 -2.04 2.31 -17.14
CA THR A 240 -3.43 2.05 -17.57
C THR A 240 -3.51 1.98 -19.10
N ALA A 241 -4.71 1.74 -19.64
CA ALA A 241 -4.96 1.57 -21.07
C ALA A 241 -3.97 0.57 -21.69
N ASN A 242 -3.98 -0.69 -21.23
CA ASN A 242 -3.07 -1.74 -21.70
C ASN A 242 -1.57 -1.39 -21.62
N ASN A 243 -1.19 -0.63 -20.59
CA ASN A 243 0.14 -0.07 -20.37
C ASN A 243 0.52 1.10 -21.29
N CYS A 244 -0.36 1.58 -22.15
CA CYS A 244 -0.04 2.71 -23.05
C CYS A 244 0.09 4.04 -22.33
N ILE A 245 -0.63 4.23 -21.21
CA ILE A 245 -0.62 5.47 -20.46
C ILE A 245 -0.02 5.23 -19.07
N GLN A 246 0.93 6.08 -18.70
CA GLN A 246 1.49 6.16 -17.37
C GLN A 246 0.93 7.40 -16.66
N CYS A 247 0.35 7.22 -15.48
CA CYS A 247 -0.19 8.31 -14.67
C CYS A 247 0.49 8.35 -13.31
N SER A 248 0.90 9.54 -12.89
CA SER A 248 1.50 9.82 -11.58
C SER A 248 0.72 10.92 -10.87
N CYS A 249 0.81 10.95 -9.54
CA CYS A 249 0.15 12.00 -8.76
C CYS A 249 1.14 13.11 -8.41
N SER A 250 0.82 14.35 -8.81
CA SER A 250 1.60 15.54 -8.45
C SER A 250 1.40 15.91 -6.99
N SER A 251 2.47 15.93 -6.19
CA SER A 251 2.41 16.36 -4.79
C SER A 251 2.13 17.85 -4.60
N THR A 252 2.34 18.66 -5.64
CA THR A 252 2.18 20.12 -5.59
C THR A 252 0.78 20.54 -6.01
N THR A 253 0.29 20.00 -7.13
CA THR A 253 -1.01 20.40 -7.70
C THR A 253 -2.14 19.44 -7.32
N TRP A 254 -1.84 18.26 -6.79
CA TRP A 254 -2.80 17.18 -6.54
C TRP A 254 -3.66 16.82 -7.77
N GLN A 255 -3.11 17.06 -8.96
CA GLN A 255 -3.69 16.67 -10.24
C GLN A 255 -2.95 15.45 -10.80
N LEU A 256 -3.72 14.61 -11.48
CA LEU A 256 -3.21 13.41 -12.11
C LEU A 256 -2.44 13.78 -13.38
N ASN A 257 -1.13 13.56 -13.37
CA ASN A 257 -0.26 13.80 -14.51
C ASN A 257 -0.08 12.51 -15.30
N CYS A 258 -0.67 12.46 -16.49
CA CYS A 258 -0.61 11.30 -17.37
C CYS A 258 0.13 11.63 -18.67
N GLY A 259 0.87 10.65 -19.19
CA GLY A 259 1.53 10.73 -20.48
C GLY A 259 1.73 9.35 -21.10
N PRO A 260 2.18 9.27 -22.35
CA PRO A 260 2.54 8.01 -22.98
C PRO A 260 3.61 7.28 -22.18
N THR A 261 3.41 5.98 -21.96
CA THR A 261 4.38 5.14 -21.25
C THR A 261 5.67 5.03 -22.07
N GLN A 262 6.79 5.38 -21.45
CA GLN A 262 8.09 5.35 -22.09
C GLN A 262 8.54 3.91 -22.38
N GLY A 263 9.15 3.69 -23.55
CA GLY A 263 9.66 2.38 -23.96
C GLY A 263 8.60 1.40 -24.46
N ILE A 264 7.38 1.86 -24.76
CA ILE A 264 6.35 1.09 -25.46
C ILE A 264 6.13 1.73 -26.84
N SER A 265 6.15 0.91 -27.89
CA SER A 265 6.04 1.37 -29.28
C SER A 265 4.67 1.99 -29.58
N SER A 266 4.66 3.07 -30.35
CA SER A 266 3.45 3.72 -30.89
C SER A 266 2.66 2.83 -31.84
N LEU A 267 3.24 1.74 -32.37
CA LEU A 267 2.50 0.77 -33.17
C LEU A 267 1.51 -0.06 -32.34
N VAL A 268 1.72 -0.14 -31.02
CA VAL A 268 0.88 -0.91 -30.09
C VAL A 268 -0.17 -0.01 -29.42
N CYS A 269 0.14 1.28 -29.28
CA CYS A 269 -0.69 2.23 -28.53
C CYS A 269 -1.33 3.26 -29.46
N PRO A 270 -2.66 3.42 -29.42
CA PRO A 270 -3.33 4.44 -30.22
C PRO A 270 -2.87 5.84 -29.81
N ALA A 271 -2.95 6.79 -30.73
CA ALA A 271 -2.57 8.17 -30.46
C ALA A 271 -3.50 8.78 -29.38
N ALA A 272 -2.90 9.39 -28.35
CA ALA A 272 -3.61 10.12 -27.31
C ALA A 272 -3.45 11.63 -27.55
N LYS A 273 -4.48 12.29 -28.09
CA LYS A 273 -4.44 13.70 -28.52
C LYS A 273 -5.74 14.45 -28.23
N CYS A 274 -5.60 15.72 -27.87
CA CYS A 274 -6.68 16.70 -27.79
C CYS A 274 -6.59 17.65 -29.00
N GLY A 275 -7.27 17.29 -30.10
CA GLY A 275 -7.04 17.97 -31.38
C GLY A 275 -5.60 17.78 -31.83
N ASP A 276 -4.85 18.87 -31.93
CA ASP A 276 -3.44 18.87 -32.32
C ASP A 276 -2.45 18.68 -31.16
N MET A 277 -2.93 18.78 -29.90
CA MET A 277 -2.08 18.64 -28.72
C MET A 277 -1.92 17.18 -28.31
N TYR A 278 -0.68 16.73 -28.09
CA TYR A 278 -0.42 15.42 -27.50
C TYR A 278 -0.76 15.41 -26.00
N LEU A 279 -1.18 14.24 -25.50
CA LEU A 279 -1.42 14.03 -24.07
C LEU A 279 -0.22 14.48 -23.22
N GLY A 280 -0.51 15.26 -22.18
CA GLY A 280 0.49 15.80 -21.26
C GLY A 280 1.08 17.15 -21.70
N ASN A 281 0.88 17.56 -22.95
CA ASN A 281 1.30 18.89 -23.39
C ASN A 281 0.35 19.96 -22.86
N THR A 282 0.92 21.11 -22.54
CA THR A 282 0.19 22.32 -22.19
C THR A 282 0.30 23.35 -23.32
N SER A 283 -0.74 24.16 -23.48
CA SER A 283 -0.74 25.37 -24.29
C SER A 283 -1.07 26.54 -23.38
N SER A 284 -0.41 27.67 -23.53
CA SER A 284 -0.71 28.88 -22.77
C SER A 284 -1.47 29.84 -23.66
N ASN A 285 -2.70 30.18 -23.25
CA ASN A 285 -3.51 31.17 -23.96
C ASN A 285 -3.29 32.59 -23.38
N SER A 286 -2.79 32.68 -22.14
CA SER A 286 -2.38 33.93 -21.47
C SER A 286 -1.27 33.66 -20.43
N ALA A 287 -0.80 34.70 -19.73
CA ALA A 287 0.13 34.55 -18.61
C ALA A 287 -0.47 33.78 -17.40
N CYS A 288 -1.81 33.75 -17.32
CA CYS A 288 -2.55 33.16 -16.19
C CYS A 288 -3.29 31.87 -16.56
N ASP A 289 -3.67 31.71 -17.83
CA ASP A 289 -4.53 30.63 -18.29
C ASP A 289 -3.82 29.78 -19.33
N GLY A 290 -3.81 28.48 -19.06
CA GLY A 290 -3.38 27.45 -20.00
C GLY A 290 -4.43 26.38 -20.19
N THR A 291 -4.21 25.54 -21.19
CA THR A 291 -4.94 24.30 -21.40
C THR A 291 -3.96 23.14 -21.33
N LEU A 292 -4.36 22.05 -20.69
CA LEU A 292 -3.63 20.79 -20.61
C LEU A 292 -4.43 19.74 -21.38
N CYS A 293 -3.77 18.98 -22.25
CA CYS A 293 -4.37 17.75 -22.76
C CYS A 293 -4.27 16.66 -21.70
N SER A 294 -5.38 16.39 -21.01
CA SER A 294 -5.48 15.46 -19.89
C SER A 294 -6.01 14.10 -20.34
N TYR A 295 -5.61 13.06 -19.62
CA TYR A 295 -6.15 11.73 -19.82
C TYR A 295 -7.58 11.64 -19.29
N ALA A 296 -8.50 11.11 -20.11
CA ALA A 296 -9.91 10.99 -19.80
C ALA A 296 -10.40 9.53 -19.73
N GLY A 297 -9.50 8.55 -19.83
CA GLY A 297 -9.82 7.13 -19.73
C GLY A 297 -9.53 6.33 -21.00
N TYR A 298 -10.09 5.12 -21.08
CA TYR A 298 -10.08 4.31 -22.29
C TYR A 298 -11.33 3.45 -22.40
N THR A 299 -11.66 3.07 -23.64
CA THR A 299 -12.73 2.12 -23.96
C THR A 299 -12.17 0.96 -24.79
N ASN A 300 -12.86 -0.18 -24.75
CA ASN A 300 -12.60 -1.35 -25.57
C ASN A 300 -13.89 -2.00 -26.08
N SER A 301 -14.99 -1.24 -26.19
CA SER A 301 -16.30 -1.76 -26.61
C SER A 301 -16.35 -2.10 -28.10
N THR A 302 -15.64 -1.34 -28.92
CA THR A 302 -15.69 -1.41 -30.39
C THR A 302 -14.28 -1.47 -30.95
N SER A 303 -13.42 -0.57 -30.47
CA SER A 303 -11.98 -0.57 -30.66
C SER A 303 -11.31 -0.12 -29.37
N PHE A 304 -10.08 -0.54 -29.16
CA PHE A 304 -9.26 -0.03 -28.07
C PHE A 304 -8.88 1.43 -28.37
N THR A 305 -9.47 2.37 -27.62
CA THR A 305 -9.31 3.81 -27.83
C THR A 305 -8.97 4.51 -26.53
N ILE A 306 -7.93 5.35 -26.56
CA ILE A 306 -7.57 6.24 -25.46
C ILE A 306 -8.40 7.52 -25.57
N LEU A 307 -9.04 7.90 -24.47
CA LEU A 307 -9.85 9.10 -24.34
C LEU A 307 -9.00 10.21 -23.70
N THR A 308 -9.10 11.42 -24.24
CA THR A 308 -8.42 12.61 -23.72
C THR A 308 -9.37 13.79 -23.68
N ASN A 309 -9.09 14.77 -22.82
CA ASN A 309 -9.91 15.97 -22.65
C ASN A 309 -9.02 17.20 -22.43
N LEU A 310 -9.45 18.35 -22.93
CA LEU A 310 -8.80 19.64 -22.65
C LEU A 310 -9.24 20.13 -21.28
N THR A 311 -8.28 20.28 -20.36
CA THR A 311 -8.51 20.82 -19.03
C THR A 311 -7.92 22.23 -18.95
N THR A 312 -8.71 23.20 -18.48
CA THR A 312 -8.22 24.55 -18.26
C THR A 312 -7.41 24.61 -16.96
N LEU A 313 -6.26 25.28 -17.02
CA LEU A 313 -5.38 25.56 -15.90
C LEU A 313 -5.39 27.07 -15.68
N SER A 314 -6.01 27.54 -14.59
CA SER A 314 -5.93 28.94 -14.17
C SER A 314 -5.03 29.07 -12.96
N VAL A 315 -3.89 29.76 -13.12
CA VAL A 315 -2.88 29.94 -12.07
C VAL A 315 -3.24 31.12 -11.16
N CYS A 316 -4.02 32.09 -11.67
CA CYS A 316 -4.32 33.35 -11.00
C CYS A 316 -5.54 33.32 -10.07
N ASN A 317 -6.30 32.21 -10.02
CA ASN A 317 -7.46 32.05 -9.13
C ASN A 317 -7.16 31.37 -7.79
N ASN A 318 -5.90 31.02 -7.51
CA ASN A 318 -5.52 30.49 -6.20
C ASN A 318 -5.28 31.62 -5.18
N VAL A 319 -6.31 32.41 -4.89
CA VAL A 319 -6.47 33.06 -3.58
C VAL A 319 -7.50 32.25 -2.80
N ALA A 320 -7.14 31.02 -2.46
CA ALA A 320 -7.79 30.29 -1.40
C ALA A 320 -7.04 30.63 -0.11
N SER A 321 -7.77 31.12 0.90
CA SER A 321 -7.25 31.49 2.22
C SER A 321 -6.25 30.48 2.77
N PRO A 322 -5.16 30.92 3.42
CA PRO A 322 -4.22 30.01 4.04
C PRO A 322 -4.94 29.25 5.16
N VAL A 323 -5.23 27.96 4.94
CA VAL A 323 -5.28 27.03 6.06
C VAL A 323 -3.87 27.01 6.62
N SER A 324 -3.72 27.49 7.85
CA SER A 324 -2.45 27.51 8.57
C SER A 324 -1.89 26.10 8.68
N GLN A 325 -1.01 25.73 7.74
CA GLN A 325 -0.06 24.65 7.95
C GLN A 325 1.07 25.16 8.84
N PRO A 326 1.41 24.46 9.94
CA PRO A 326 2.57 24.81 10.74
C PRO A 326 3.84 24.67 9.89
N LYS A 327 4.74 25.64 10.04
CA LYS A 327 6.00 25.79 9.31
C LYS A 327 6.74 24.45 9.15
N ALA A 328 7.04 24.10 7.91
CA ALA A 328 8.02 23.08 7.57
C ALA A 328 9.39 23.51 8.11
N SER A 329 9.88 22.80 9.13
CA SER A 329 11.29 22.84 9.52
C SER A 329 12.10 22.10 8.46
N SER A 330 13.17 22.74 8.00
CA SER A 330 14.13 22.24 7.02
C SER A 330 14.44 20.75 7.16
N ALA A 331 14.23 20.00 6.08
CA ALA A 331 14.66 18.62 5.95
C ALA A 331 16.17 18.52 6.22
N LEU A 332 16.54 17.89 7.34
CA LEU A 332 17.89 17.40 7.54
C LEU A 332 18.10 16.26 6.53
N ARG A 333 18.77 16.56 5.42
CA ARG A 333 19.29 15.54 4.50
C ARG A 333 20.34 14.73 5.24
N LEU A 334 19.95 13.63 5.87
CA LEU A 334 20.89 12.57 6.23
C LEU A 334 21.28 11.82 4.96
N ARG A 335 22.33 12.33 4.29
CA ARG A 335 23.25 11.50 3.52
C ARG A 335 23.86 10.51 4.51
N LEU A 336 23.35 9.29 4.56
CA LEU A 336 24.10 8.18 5.18
C LEU A 336 25.21 7.80 4.20
N GLY A 337 26.36 8.46 4.38
CA GLY A 337 27.63 7.97 3.91
C GLY A 337 27.94 6.67 4.63
N LEU A 338 28.29 5.65 3.85
CA LEU A 338 28.91 4.43 4.33
C LEU A 338 30.20 4.78 5.07
N SER A 339 30.21 4.65 6.41
CA SER A 339 31.45 4.43 7.15
C SER A 339 31.20 3.70 8.47
N ASN A 340 31.80 2.52 8.58
CA ASN A 340 32.31 1.87 9.78
C ASN A 340 31.41 1.81 11.03
N TRP A 341 30.59 0.75 11.06
CA TRP A 341 30.15 0.13 12.33
C TRP A 341 30.75 -1.28 12.45
N SER A 342 32.08 -1.36 12.49
CA SER A 342 32.77 -2.40 13.26
C SER A 342 33.50 -1.67 14.38
N ASN A 343 33.06 -1.89 15.63
CA ASN A 343 33.69 -1.52 16.92
C ASN A 343 32.72 -0.92 17.96
N LEU A 344 31.54 -1.52 18.12
CA LEU A 344 30.68 -1.22 19.28
C LEU A 344 29.96 -2.45 19.84
N LEU A 345 30.64 -3.61 19.77
CA LEU A 345 30.19 -4.88 20.38
C LEU A 345 31.24 -5.54 21.28
N PHE A 346 32.31 -4.82 21.67
CA PHE A 346 33.42 -5.40 22.46
C PHE A 346 33.64 -4.81 23.86
N LEU A 347 32.70 -4.03 24.41
CA LEU A 347 32.88 -3.40 25.73
C LEU A 347 31.80 -3.74 26.77
N VAL A 348 30.96 -4.75 26.54
CA VAL A 348 29.98 -5.24 27.55
C VAL A 348 30.20 -6.72 27.91
N HIS A 349 31.35 -7.31 27.53
CA HIS A 349 31.69 -8.71 27.87
C HIS A 349 33.01 -8.89 28.64
N VAL A 350 33.57 -7.83 29.25
CA VAL A 350 34.77 -7.94 30.10
C VAL A 350 34.55 -7.44 31.54
N SER A 351 33.38 -6.88 31.87
CA SER A 351 33.09 -6.38 33.23
C SER A 351 32.50 -7.42 34.19
N LEU A 352 32.31 -8.68 33.74
CA LEU A 352 31.67 -9.75 34.53
C LEU A 352 32.61 -10.90 34.93
N LEU A 353 33.93 -10.73 34.77
CA LEU A 353 34.94 -11.75 35.15
C LEU A 353 35.92 -11.30 36.25
N CYS A 354 35.65 -10.20 36.97
CA CYS A 354 36.48 -9.76 38.11
C CYS A 354 35.74 -9.77 39.46
N PHE A 355 34.68 -10.57 39.61
CA PHE A 355 34.03 -10.83 40.92
C PHE A 355 33.84 -12.33 41.16
N TYR A 356 34.89 -13.11 40.96
CA TYR A 356 35.04 -14.43 41.55
C TYR A 356 36.53 -14.74 41.64
N TRP A 357 37.17 -14.33 42.74
CA TRP A 357 38.21 -15.00 43.53
C TRP A 357 38.54 -14.09 44.72
#